data_AF-A0A1M5G945-F1
#
_entry.id   AF-A0A1M5G945-F1
#
_cell.length_a   1.000
_cell.length_b   1.000
_cell.length_c   1.000
_cell.angle_alpha   90.00
_cell.angle_beta   90.00
_cell.angle_gamma   90.00
#
_symmetry.space_group_name_H-M   'P 1'
#
loop_
_entity.id
_entity.type
_entity.pdbx_description
1 polymer ?
#
loop_
_entity_poly.entity_id
_entity_poly.type
_entity_poly.pdbx_seq_one_letter_code
_entity_poly.pdbx_strand_id
1 'polypeptide(L)'
;MDIFKTKLIAYTIAFGLLISGCIGVGLYYFFPTLINWDWYVGIALFFLIFEVGIMLFVNNASEKKDKKQMVNIYMLTKVVKILAALVVIGIFAFYDKENLKGFVAVFILLYLLYLVAETSLFVKIEKHIKEKKSKDE
;
A
#
# COMPACT_ATOMS: atom_id res chain seq x y z
N MET A 1 14.63 11.78 13.21
CA MET A 1 13.81 10.68 12.67
C MET A 1 14.59 9.40 12.89
N ASP A 2 14.06 8.40 13.61
CA ASP A 2 14.80 7.17 13.92
C ASP A 2 15.29 6.49 12.65
N ILE A 3 16.54 6.00 12.66
CA ILE A 3 17.16 5.31 11.52
C ILE A 3 16.31 4.15 11.02
N PHE A 4 15.60 3.46 11.93
CA PHE A 4 14.66 2.40 11.62
C PHE A 4 13.48 2.91 10.76
N LYS A 5 12.85 4.03 11.15
CA LYS A 5 11.72 4.63 10.41
C LYS A 5 12.14 5.02 8.99
N THR A 6 13.27 5.72 8.86
CA THR A 6 13.78 6.15 7.55
C THR A 6 14.07 4.96 6.63
N LYS A 7 14.70 3.89 7.15
CA LYS A 7 14.96 2.66 6.39
C LYS A 7 13.67 1.97 5.95
N LEU A 8 12.67 1.92 6.81
CA LEU A 8 11.40 1.25 6.53
C LEU A 8 10.61 2.04 5.46
N ILE A 9 10.62 3.38 5.52
CA ILE A 9 9.96 4.25 4.52
C ILE A 9 10.66 4.10 3.17
N ALA A 10 11.99 4.18 3.15
CA ALA A 10 12.76 4.00 1.93
C ALA A 10 12.53 2.62 1.30
N TYR A 11 12.46 1.57 2.13
CA TYR A 11 12.14 0.22 1.68
C TYR A 11 10.73 0.14 1.07
N THR A 12 9.74 0.78 1.70
CA THR A 12 8.35 0.80 1.20
C THR A 12 8.25 1.52 -0.14
N ILE A 13 8.90 2.68 -0.27
CA ILE A 13 8.93 3.44 -1.53
C ILE A 13 9.65 2.64 -2.63
N ALA A 14 10.82 2.08 -2.34
CA ALA A 14 11.58 1.29 -3.31
C ALA A 14 10.79 0.05 -3.78
N PHE A 15 10.16 -0.64 -2.84
CA PHE A 15 9.33 -1.81 -3.14
C PHE A 15 8.09 -1.44 -3.95
N GLY A 16 7.40 -0.36 -3.58
CA GLY A 16 6.24 0.16 -4.30
C GLY A 16 6.60 0.54 -5.74
N LEU A 17 7.70 1.28 -5.95
CA LEU A 17 8.18 1.64 -7.28
C LEU A 17 8.58 0.42 -8.12
N LEU A 18 9.22 -0.58 -7.51
CA LEU A 18 9.58 -1.83 -8.21
C LEU A 18 8.33 -2.60 -8.64
N ILE A 19 7.36 -2.80 -7.75
CA ILE A 19 6.10 -3.49 -8.09
C ILE A 19 5.37 -2.76 -9.20
N SER A 20 5.14 -1.46 -9.05
CA SER A 20 4.45 -0.67 -10.08
C SER A 20 5.25 -0.60 -11.38
N GLY A 21 6.58 -0.58 -11.31
CA GLY A 21 7.44 -0.63 -12.49
C GLY A 21 7.28 -1.95 -13.25
N CYS A 22 7.45 -3.08 -12.55
CA CYS A 22 7.35 -4.41 -13.14
C CYS A 22 5.97 -4.70 -13.73
N ILE A 23 4.89 -4.37 -13.00
CA ILE A 23 3.52 -4.54 -13.49
C ILE A 23 3.25 -3.62 -14.69
N GLY A 24 3.75 -2.39 -14.66
CA GLY A 24 3.58 -1.43 -15.75
C GLY A 24 4.25 -1.91 -17.03
N VAL A 25 5.49 -2.42 -16.92
CA VAL A 25 6.21 -3.05 -18.04
C VAL A 25 5.45 -4.28 -18.55
N GLY A 26 4.97 -5.15 -17.66
CA GLY A 26 4.19 -6.32 -18.04
C GLY A 26 2.91 -5.94 -18.80
N LEU A 27 2.15 -4.97 -18.30
CA LEU A 27 0.95 -4.49 -18.97
C LEU A 27 1.28 -3.87 -20.34
N TYR A 28 2.35 -3.11 -20.45
CA TYR A 28 2.76 -2.49 -21.71
C TYR A 28 3.08 -3.52 -22.80
N TYR A 29 3.76 -4.62 -22.46
CA TYR A 29 4.13 -5.66 -23.44
C TYR A 29 3.00 -6.64 -23.75
N PHE A 30 2.27 -7.10 -22.73
CA PHE A 30 1.28 -8.18 -22.90
C PHE A 30 -0.13 -7.65 -23.21
N PHE A 31 -0.46 -6.44 -22.76
CA PHE A 31 -1.81 -5.88 -22.85
C PHE A 31 -1.83 -4.34 -23.00
N PRO A 32 -1.26 -3.79 -24.09
CA PRO A 32 -1.09 -2.35 -24.26
C PRO A 32 -2.40 -1.56 -24.31
N THR A 33 -3.52 -2.20 -24.65
CA THR A 33 -4.86 -1.57 -24.76
C THR A 33 -5.73 -1.79 -23.53
N LEU A 34 -5.27 -2.50 -22.50
CA LEU A 34 -6.07 -2.77 -21.30
C LEU A 34 -6.35 -1.51 -20.49
N ILE A 35 -5.43 -0.55 -20.46
CA ILE A 35 -5.55 0.64 -19.62
C ILE A 35 -4.84 1.83 -20.26
N ASN A 36 -5.47 2.99 -20.15
CA ASN A 36 -4.83 4.27 -20.47
C ASN A 36 -3.67 4.53 -19.49
N TRP A 37 -2.51 4.90 -20.02
CA TRP A 37 -1.29 5.01 -19.23
C TRP A 37 -1.34 6.12 -18.17
N ASP A 38 -2.04 7.22 -18.45
CA ASP A 38 -2.25 8.30 -17.48
C ASP A 38 -2.96 7.80 -16.22
N TRP A 39 -3.96 6.94 -16.41
CA TRP A 39 -4.69 6.32 -15.31
C TRP A 39 -3.83 5.29 -14.58
N TYR A 40 -2.99 4.53 -15.29
CA TYR A 40 -2.04 3.62 -14.65
C TYR A 40 -1.09 4.36 -13.69
N VAL A 41 -0.50 5.47 -14.14
CA VAL A 41 0.36 6.32 -13.30
C VAL A 41 -0.42 6.84 -12.08
N GLY A 42 -1.67 7.26 -12.27
CA GLY A 42 -2.56 7.66 -11.18
C GLY A 42 -2.79 6.55 -10.14
N ILE A 43 -3.06 5.32 -10.57
CA ILE A 43 -3.23 4.16 -9.67
C ILE A 43 -1.94 3.89 -8.89
N ALA A 44 -0.80 3.85 -9.58
CA ALA A 44 0.49 3.59 -8.95
C ALA A 44 0.84 4.64 -7.88
N LEU A 45 0.64 5.92 -8.19
CA LEU A 45 0.84 7.01 -7.23
C LEU A 45 -0.11 6.93 -6.05
N PHE A 46 -1.40 6.63 -6.30
CA PHE A 46 -2.38 6.44 -5.24
C PHE A 46 -1.92 5.37 -4.24
N PHE A 47 -1.55 4.18 -4.71
CA PHE A 47 -1.11 3.11 -3.83
C PHE A 47 0.18 3.45 -3.09
N LEU A 48 1.15 4.07 -3.75
CA LEU A 48 2.42 4.45 -3.13
C LEU A 48 2.21 5.48 -2.00
N ILE A 49 1.45 6.54 -2.26
CA ILE A 49 1.15 7.57 -1.24
C ILE A 49 0.37 6.95 -0.08
N PHE A 50 -0.64 6.15 -0.39
CA PHE A 50 -1.50 5.53 0.61
C PHE A 50 -0.73 4.55 1.49
N GLU A 51 0.18 3.76 0.91
CA GLU A 51 0.98 2.78 1.63
C GLU A 51 2.00 3.46 2.55
N VAL A 52 2.70 4.50 2.07
CA VAL A 52 3.57 5.33 2.92
C VAL A 52 2.77 5.96 4.07
N GLY A 53 1.55 6.44 3.79
CA GLY A 53 0.64 7.01 4.79
C GLY A 53 0.23 6.01 5.88
N ILE A 54 -0.23 4.81 5.49
CA ILE A 54 -0.56 3.72 6.42
C ILE A 54 0.66 3.39 7.28
N MET A 55 1.81 3.24 6.65
CA MET A 55 3.02 2.82 7.31
C MET A 55 3.48 3.84 8.37
N LEU A 56 3.44 5.14 8.05
CA LEU A 56 3.71 6.20 9.02
C LEU A 56 2.71 6.16 10.18
N PHE A 57 1.43 5.97 9.89
CA PHE A 57 0.38 5.89 10.90
C PHE A 57 0.57 4.69 11.85
N VAL A 58 0.78 3.49 11.29
CA VAL A 58 1.02 2.24 12.06
C VAL A 58 2.28 2.37 12.91
N ASN A 59 3.37 2.89 12.34
CA ASN A 59 4.62 3.08 13.07
C ASN A 59 4.48 4.09 14.23
N ASN A 60 3.78 5.20 14.02
CA ASN A 60 3.55 6.18 15.09
C ASN A 60 2.61 5.63 16.19
N ALA A 61 1.61 4.84 15.82
CA ALA A 61 0.71 4.22 16.77
C ALA A 61 1.40 3.08 17.55
N SER A 62 2.39 2.41 16.93
CA SER A 62 3.18 1.33 17.51
C SER A 62 4.00 1.72 18.74
N GLU A 63 4.40 2.98 18.88
CA GLU A 63 5.23 3.41 20.01
C GLU A 63 4.46 3.48 21.34
N LYS A 64 3.12 3.50 21.28
CA LYS A 64 2.26 3.83 22.43
C LYS A 64 1.22 2.75 22.75
N LYS A 65 1.27 1.60 22.09
CA LYS A 65 0.18 0.61 22.07
C LYS A 65 0.69 -0.80 22.30
N ASP A 66 -0.10 -1.60 23.02
CA ASP A 66 0.18 -3.02 23.21
C ASP A 66 -0.22 -3.87 22.00
N LYS A 67 0.27 -5.11 21.97
CA LYS A 67 0.12 -6.06 20.84
C LYS A 67 -1.32 -6.16 20.33
N LYS A 68 -2.31 -6.27 21.23
CA LYS A 68 -3.73 -6.38 20.86
C LYS A 68 -4.26 -5.11 20.20
N GLN A 69 -3.85 -3.94 20.68
CA GLN A 69 -4.23 -2.65 20.09
C GLN A 69 -3.57 -2.44 18.73
N MET A 70 -2.36 -2.96 18.54
CA MET A 70 -1.65 -2.91 17.27
C MET A 70 -2.35 -3.69 16.15
N VAL A 71 -2.87 -4.87 16.46
CA VAL A 71 -3.68 -5.66 15.53
C VAL A 71 -4.94 -4.91 15.12
N ASN A 72 -5.63 -4.25 16.07
CA ASN A 72 -6.82 -3.47 15.77
C ASN A 72 -6.51 -2.27 14.85
N ILE A 73 -5.40 -1.57 15.09
CA ILE A 73 -4.95 -0.46 14.24
C ILE A 73 -4.66 -0.95 12.82
N TYR A 74 -3.97 -2.08 12.69
CA TYR A 74 -3.70 -2.70 11.39
C TYR A 74 -4.99 -3.11 10.66
N MET A 75 -5.95 -3.72 11.36
CA MET A 75 -7.25 -4.01 10.73
C MET A 75 -7.99 -2.75 10.30
N LEU A 76 -7.90 -1.66 11.08
CA LEU A 76 -8.51 -0.38 10.73
C LEU A 76 -7.88 0.21 9.46
N THR A 77 -6.56 0.08 9.26
CA THR A 77 -5.92 0.57 8.03
C THR A 77 -6.43 -0.18 6.79
N LYS A 78 -6.76 -1.47 6.90
CA LYS A 78 -7.41 -2.23 5.81
C LYS A 78 -8.79 -1.71 5.47
N VAL A 79 -9.62 -1.41 6.48
CA VAL A 79 -10.95 -0.83 6.26
C VAL A 79 -10.84 0.52 5.56
N VAL A 80 -9.96 1.40 6.05
CA VAL A 80 -9.71 2.71 5.43
C VAL A 80 -9.21 2.56 3.98
N LYS A 81 -8.34 1.58 3.71
CA LYS A 81 -7.86 1.26 2.35
C LYS A 81 -8.99 0.83 1.42
N ILE A 82 -9.89 -0.03 1.89
CA ILE A 82 -11.05 -0.50 1.10
C ILE A 82 -11.97 0.68 0.79
N LEU A 83 -12.29 1.52 1.79
CA LEU A 83 -13.14 2.69 1.58
C LEU A 83 -12.50 3.69 0.61
N ALA A 84 -11.21 3.98 0.77
CA ALA A 84 -10.48 4.86 -0.15
C ALA A 84 -10.45 4.30 -1.58
N ALA A 85 -10.24 2.99 -1.74
CA ALA A 85 -10.30 2.30 -3.03
C ALA A 85 -11.69 2.43 -3.69
N LEU A 86 -12.76 2.23 -2.93
CA LEU A 86 -14.13 2.39 -3.44
C LEU A 86 -14.41 3.82 -3.90
N VAL A 87 -13.93 4.82 -3.16
CA VAL A 87 -14.05 6.23 -3.57
C VAL A 87 -13.30 6.50 -4.86
N VAL A 88 -12.06 6.03 -5.01
CA VAL A 88 -11.25 6.22 -6.22
C VAL A 88 -11.89 5.55 -7.44
N ILE A 89 -12.32 4.29 -7.29
CA ILE A 89 -13.04 3.56 -8.35
C ILE A 89 -14.34 4.29 -8.71
N GLY A 90 -15.08 4.77 -7.71
CA GLY A 90 -16.30 5.55 -7.90
C GLY A 90 -16.05 6.81 -8.72
N ILE A 91 -15.05 7.61 -8.34
CA ILE A 91 -14.64 8.82 -9.07
C ILE A 91 -14.28 8.46 -10.52
N PHE A 92 -13.43 7.44 -10.72
CA PHE A 92 -13.04 7.01 -12.06
C PHE A 92 -14.25 6.60 -12.92
N ALA A 93 -15.20 5.87 -12.35
CA ALA A 93 -16.42 5.44 -13.05
C ALA A 93 -17.31 6.60 -13.52
N PHE A 94 -17.20 7.79 -12.90
CA PHE A 94 -17.86 8.99 -13.39
C PHE A 94 -17.15 9.63 -14.59
N TYR A 95 -15.82 9.52 -14.69
CA TYR A 95 -15.02 10.14 -15.75
C TYR A 95 -14.95 9.29 -17.02
N ASP A 96 -14.65 8.00 -16.90
CA ASP A 96 -14.34 7.14 -18.04
C ASP A 96 -14.95 5.75 -17.88
N LYS A 97 -16.21 5.61 -18.32
CA LYS A 97 -16.96 4.35 -18.23
C LYS A 97 -16.46 3.29 -19.21
N GLU A 98 -15.89 3.70 -20.34
CA GLU A 98 -15.46 2.78 -21.39
C GLU A 98 -14.24 1.98 -20.94
N ASN A 99 -13.29 2.63 -20.26
CA ASN A 99 -12.07 1.98 -19.76
C ASN A 99 -12.20 1.40 -18.34
N LEU A 100 -13.40 1.46 -17.73
CA LEU A 100 -13.65 1.05 -16.34
C LEU A 100 -13.24 -0.38 -16.04
N LYS A 101 -13.52 -1.33 -16.94
CA LYS A 101 -13.20 -2.75 -16.70
C LYS A 101 -11.69 -2.96 -16.58
N GLY A 102 -10.92 -2.36 -17.49
CA GLY A 102 -9.46 -2.43 -17.50
C GLY A 102 -8.85 -1.74 -16.30
N PHE A 103 -9.33 -0.53 -15.99
CA PHE A 103 -8.94 0.21 -14.79
C PHE A 103 -9.15 -0.62 -13.51
N VAL A 104 -10.36 -1.15 -13.30
CA VAL A 104 -10.69 -1.94 -12.11
C VAL A 104 -9.86 -3.20 -12.02
N ALA A 105 -9.62 -3.91 -13.13
CA ALA A 105 -8.79 -5.11 -13.14
C ALA A 105 -7.34 -4.82 -12.69
N VAL A 106 -6.72 -3.78 -13.25
CA VAL A 106 -5.37 -3.35 -12.87
C VAL A 106 -5.33 -2.82 -11.45
N PHE A 107 -6.35 -2.08 -11.03
CA PHE A 107 -6.49 -1.56 -9.67
C PHE A 107 -6.54 -2.69 -8.65
N ILE A 108 -7.34 -3.74 -8.90
CA ILE A 108 -7.44 -4.92 -8.02
C ILE A 108 -6.11 -5.67 -7.99
N LEU A 109 -5.45 -5.86 -9.14
CA LEU A 109 -4.15 -6.53 -9.21
C LEU A 109 -3.11 -5.81 -8.33
N LEU A 110 -2.98 -4.49 -8.50
CA LEU A 110 -2.08 -3.69 -7.68
C LEU A 110 -2.51 -3.71 -6.21
N TYR A 111 -3.80 -3.59 -5.90
CA TYR A 111 -4.32 -3.65 -4.54
C TYR A 111 -3.84 -4.91 -3.80
N LEU A 112 -3.94 -6.08 -4.45
CA LEU A 112 -3.52 -7.36 -3.86
C LEU A 112 -2.01 -7.43 -3.64
N LEU A 113 -1.21 -6.98 -4.61
CA LEU A 113 0.25 -6.95 -4.48
C LEU A 113 0.71 -6.05 -3.32
N TYR A 114 0.13 -4.84 -3.24
CA TYR A 114 0.36 -3.91 -2.14
C TYR A 114 -0.17 -4.45 -0.80
N LEU A 115 -1.18 -5.32 -0.79
CA LEU A 115 -1.66 -5.94 0.45
C LEU A 115 -0.65 -6.96 1.01
N VAL A 116 0.02 -7.72 0.14
CA VAL A 116 1.12 -8.63 0.52
C VAL A 116 2.31 -7.84 1.06
N ALA A 117 2.66 -6.72 0.39
CA ALA A 117 3.68 -5.78 0.83
C ALA A 117 3.44 -5.28 2.25
N GLU A 118 2.23 -4.75 2.48
CA GLU A 118 1.80 -4.18 3.76
C GLU A 118 1.82 -5.21 4.89
N THR A 119 1.40 -6.46 4.60
CA THR A 119 1.44 -7.56 5.57
C THR A 119 2.89 -7.88 5.98
N SER A 120 3.80 -7.90 5.02
CA SER A 120 5.23 -8.13 5.28
C SER A 120 5.86 -7.02 6.12
N LEU A 121 5.44 -5.76 5.92
CA LEU A 121 5.89 -4.62 6.73
C LEU A 121 5.35 -4.70 8.16
N PHE A 122 4.08 -5.05 8.33
CA PHE A 122 3.47 -5.19 9.66
C PHE A 122 4.21 -6.23 10.52
N VAL A 123 4.54 -7.39 9.95
CA VAL A 123 5.31 -8.43 10.65
C VAL A 123 6.70 -7.93 11.07
N LYS A 124 7.38 -7.15 10.22
CA LYS A 124 8.68 -6.55 10.57
C LYS A 124 8.57 -5.54 11.71
N ILE A 125 7.54 -4.69 11.70
CA ILE A 125 7.28 -3.72 12.77
C ILE A 125 7.00 -4.45 14.09
N GLU A 126 6.13 -5.46 14.08
CA GLU A 126 5.79 -6.25 15.26
C GLU A 126 7.02 -6.94 15.87
N LYS A 127 7.88 -7.53 15.03
CA LYS A 127 9.13 -8.15 15.47
C LYS A 127 10.08 -7.13 16.13
N HIS A 128 10.20 -5.94 15.55
CA HIS A 128 11.05 -4.88 16.11
C HIS A 128 10.58 -4.39 17.48
N ILE A 129 9.26 -4.22 17.68
CA ILE A 129 8.69 -3.86 18.99
C ILE A 129 9.01 -4.95 20.01
N LYS A 130 8.86 -6.23 19.64
CA LYS A 130 9.10 -7.36 20.53
C LYS A 130 10.57 -7.43 20.98
N GLU A 131 11.51 -7.25 20.06
CA GLU A 131 12.95 -7.20 20.35
C GLU A 131 13.34 -5.99 21.22
N LYS A 132 12.66 -4.86 21.07
CA LYS A 132 12.90 -3.68 21.90
C LYS A 132 12.41 -3.92 23.34
N LYS A 133 11.19 -4.43 23.51
CA LYS A 133 10.65 -4.78 24.84
C LYS A 133 11.49 -5.83 25.57
N SER A 134 12.03 -6.84 24.88
CA SER A 134 12.86 -7.87 25.52
C SER A 134 14.29 -7.42 25.87
N LYS A 135 14.73 -6.25 25.40
CA LYS A 135 16.03 -5.66 25.79
C LYS A 135 15.90 -4.66 26.93
N ASP A 136 14.68 -4.17 27.16
CA ASP A 136 14.35 -3.25 28.25
C ASP A 136 13.90 -4.02 29.53
N GLU A 137 13.68 -5.34 29.43
CA GLU A 137 13.52 -6.31 30.53
C GLU A 137 14.85 -7.01 30.85
#